data_AF-A0A7C1UBG5-F1
#
_entry.id   AF-A0A7C1UBG5-F1
#
_cell.length_a   1.000
_cell.length_b   1.000
_cell.length_c   1.000
_cell.angle_alpha   90.00
_cell.angle_beta   90.00
_cell.angle_gamma   90.00
#
_symmetry.space_group_name_H-M   'P 1'
#
loop_
_entity.id
_entity.type
_entity.pdbx_description
1 polymer ?
#
loop_
_entity_poly.entity_id
_entity_poly.type
_entity_poly.pdbx_seq_one_letter_code
_entity_poly.pdbx_strand_id
1 'polypeptide(L)'
;MTKKNVTKAYDNSEFLHSRSARPLRVLAEFIEPEERLRKHGIHNTIVFFGSAISVDNRTFRKQTPNSTVVPEKAVRVSNAHEAC
;
A
#
# COMPACT_ATOMS: atom_id res chain seq x y z
N MET A 1 11.88 -44.59 -20.44
CA MET A 1 12.43 -43.62 -19.48
C MET A 1 11.37 -42.58 -19.19
N THR A 2 10.77 -42.60 -18.00
CA THR A 2 9.76 -41.61 -17.57
C THR A 2 10.44 -40.28 -17.27
N LYS A 3 10.02 -39.22 -17.98
CA LYS A 3 10.57 -37.87 -17.83
C LYS A 3 10.16 -37.34 -16.45
N LYS A 4 11.12 -37.26 -15.51
CA LYS A 4 10.88 -36.66 -14.19
C LYS A 4 10.60 -35.17 -14.40
N ASN A 5 9.35 -34.75 -14.19
CA ASN A 5 8.99 -33.34 -14.26
C ASN A 5 9.58 -32.64 -13.04
N VAL A 6 10.59 -31.81 -13.27
CA VAL A 6 11.15 -30.92 -12.27
C VAL A 6 10.18 -29.75 -12.12
N THR A 7 9.61 -29.58 -10.92
CA THR A 7 8.80 -28.41 -10.60
C THR A 7 9.66 -27.17 -10.70
N LYS A 8 9.21 -26.17 -11.45
CA LYS A 8 9.93 -24.90 -11.56
C LYS A 8 9.93 -24.21 -10.19
N ALA A 9 10.98 -23.45 -9.90
CA ALA A 9 11.14 -22.85 -8.57
C ALA A 9 9.97 -21.92 -8.20
N TYR A 10 9.41 -21.19 -9.16
CA TYR A 10 8.26 -20.29 -8.94
C TYR A 10 6.91 -21.03 -8.79
N ASP A 11 6.86 -22.35 -9.08
CA ASP A 11 5.69 -23.18 -8.84
C ASP A 11 5.84 -24.00 -7.53
N ASN A 12 7.02 -23.95 -6.90
CA ASN A 12 7.30 -24.67 -5.66
C ASN A 12 6.92 -23.81 -4.44
N SER A 13 5.75 -24.12 -3.85
CA SER A 13 5.23 -23.40 -2.68
C SER A 13 6.14 -23.48 -1.46
N GLU A 14 6.77 -24.64 -1.19
CA GLU A 14 7.69 -24.80 -0.06
C GLU A 14 8.88 -23.85 -0.19
N PHE A 15 9.45 -23.76 -1.39
CA PHE A 15 10.52 -22.80 -1.68
C PHE A 15 10.04 -21.35 -1.53
N LEU A 16 8.91 -20.98 -2.13
CA LEU A 16 8.41 -19.60 -2.11
C LEU A 16 8.07 -19.07 -0.71
N HIS A 17 7.62 -19.94 0.19
CA HIS A 17 7.33 -19.58 1.58
C HIS A 17 8.55 -19.70 2.50
N SER A 18 9.66 -20.27 2.02
CA SER A 18 10.91 -20.34 2.76
C SER A 18 11.54 -18.96 2.99
N ARG A 19 12.53 -18.92 3.90
CA ARG A 19 13.34 -17.72 4.14
C ARG A 19 14.13 -17.29 2.91
N SER A 20 14.60 -18.25 2.11
CA SER A 20 15.44 -18.01 0.93
C SER A 20 14.69 -17.25 -0.17
N ALA A 21 13.38 -17.46 -0.31
CA ALA A 21 12.55 -16.78 -1.29
C ALA A 21 11.96 -15.44 -0.80
N ARG A 22 12.33 -14.96 0.39
CA ARG A 22 11.85 -13.67 0.91
C ARG A 22 12.07 -12.51 -0.08
N PRO A 23 13.23 -12.35 -0.76
CA PRO A 23 13.42 -11.27 -1.71
C PRO A 23 12.40 -11.30 -2.86
N LEU A 24 12.03 -12.50 -3.33
CA LEU A 24 11.01 -12.67 -4.38
C LEU A 24 9.64 -12.20 -3.90
N ARG A 25 9.25 -12.52 -2.66
CA ARG A 25 7.98 -12.06 -2.09
C ARG A 25 7.94 -10.55 -1.92
N VAL A 26 9.02 -9.93 -1.45
CA VAL A 26 9.08 -8.45 -1.34
C VAL A 26 8.89 -7.79 -2.71
N LEU A 27 9.55 -8.33 -3.74
CA LEU A 27 9.39 -7.83 -5.11
C LEU A 27 7.95 -8.02 -5.61
N ALA A 28 7.33 -9.17 -5.33
CA ALA A 28 5.94 -9.44 -5.68
C ALA A 28 4.97 -8.47 -4.99
N GLU A 29 5.14 -8.19 -3.70
CA GLU A 29 4.33 -7.23 -2.95
C GLU A 29 4.50 -5.77 -3.44
N PHE A 30 5.62 -5.47 -4.11
CA PHE A 30 5.83 -4.16 -4.72
C PHE A 30 5.11 -4.03 -6.07
N ILE A 31 5.16 -5.09 -6.90
CA ILE A 31 4.67 -5.07 -8.28
C ILE A 31 3.16 -5.39 -8.38
N GLU A 32 2.68 -6.38 -7.63
CA GLU A 32 1.29 -6.86 -7.74
C GLU A 32 0.24 -5.77 -7.52
N PRO A 33 0.39 -4.86 -6.53
CA PRO A 33 -0.61 -3.81 -6.32
C PRO A 33 -0.75 -2.88 -7.52
N GLU A 34 0.36 -2.49 -8.16
CA GLU A 34 0.34 -1.66 -9.37
C GLU A 34 -0.37 -2.37 -10.52
N GLU A 35 0.01 -3.62 -10.79
CA GLU A 35 -0.60 -4.46 -11.81
C GLU A 35 -2.12 -4.62 -11.60
N ARG A 36 -2.53 -4.82 -10.35
CA ARG A 36 -3.93 -4.96 -9.96
C ARG A 36 -4.69 -3.66 -10.18
N LEU A 37 -4.16 -2.51 -9.76
CA LEU A 37 -4.81 -1.21 -9.97
C LEU A 37 -4.96 -0.90 -11.47
N ARG A 38 -3.92 -1.17 -12.26
CA ARG A 38 -3.93 -0.96 -13.71
C ARG A 38 -4.99 -1.81 -14.42
N LYS A 39 -5.13 -3.08 -14.04
CA LYS A 39 -6.18 -3.98 -14.58
C LYS A 39 -7.60 -3.49 -14.32
N HIS A 40 -7.81 -2.73 -13.24
CA HIS A 40 -9.11 -2.14 -12.91
C HIS A 40 -9.29 -0.72 -13.48
N GLY A 41 -8.38 -0.22 -14.31
CA GLY A 41 -8.45 1.12 -14.91
C GLY A 41 -8.28 2.26 -13.90
N ILE A 42 -7.64 2.00 -12.75
CA ILE A 42 -7.37 3.01 -11.73
C ILE A 42 -6.06 3.73 -12.10
N HIS A 43 -6.18 4.96 -12.58
CA HIS A 43 -5.05 5.79 -13.02
C HIS A 43 -4.78 6.98 -12.10
N ASN A 44 -5.85 7.56 -11.54
CA ASN A 44 -5.77 8.75 -10.70
C ASN A 44 -6.12 8.37 -9.26
N THR A 45 -5.15 8.51 -8.36
CA THR A 45 -5.31 8.10 -6.95
C THR A 45 -5.10 9.30 -6.04
N ILE A 46 -6.04 9.53 -5.11
CA ILE A 46 -5.87 10.48 -4.02
C ILE A 46 -5.52 9.68 -2.76
N VAL A 47 -4.33 9.90 -2.20
CA VAL A 47 -3.87 9.19 -1.01
C VAL A 47 -4.22 10.00 0.23
N PHE A 48 -5.06 9.43 1.11
CA PHE A 48 -5.38 10.01 2.40
C PHE A 48 -4.55 9.35 3.50
N PHE A 49 -4.01 10.15 4.40
CA PHE A 49 -3.33 9.69 5.61
C PHE A 49 -4.13 10.11 6.85
N GLY A 50 -4.19 9.23 7.84
CA GLY A 50 -4.91 9.48 9.09
C GLY A 50 -4.35 8.66 10.24
N SER A 51 -4.76 8.99 11.46
CA SER A 51 -4.40 8.19 12.65
C SER A 51 -5.05 6.81 12.55
N ALA A 52 -4.26 5.75 12.79
CA ALA A 52 -4.77 4.38 12.90
C ALA A 52 -5.77 4.23 14.07
N ILE A 53 -5.67 5.10 15.08
CA ILE A 53 -6.60 5.17 16.21
C ILE A 53 -7.42 6.44 16.00
N SER A 54 -8.64 6.27 15.50
CA SER A 54 -9.60 7.38 15.33
C SER A 54 -10.55 7.44 16.52
N VAL A 55 -10.87 8.67 16.96
CA VAL A 55 -11.86 8.91 18.01
C VAL A 55 -13.28 8.85 17.44
N ASP A 56 -14.28 8.62 18.29
CA ASP A 56 -15.67 8.64 17.86
C ASP A 56 -16.09 10.03 17.35
N ASN A 57 -17.06 10.07 16.43
CA ASN A 57 -17.48 11.29 15.76
C ASN A 57 -18.00 12.36 16.73
N ARG A 58 -18.64 11.99 17.85
CA ARG A 58 -19.07 12.97 18.88
C ARG A 58 -17.88 13.63 19.56
N THR A 59 -16.83 12.87 19.86
CA THR A 59 -15.59 13.39 20.44
C THR A 59 -14.83 14.25 19.42
N PHE A 60 -14.74 13.80 18.16
CA PHE A 60 -14.12 14.57 17.08
C PHE A 60 -14.76 15.96 16.90
N ARG A 61 -16.10 16.03 16.85
CA ARG A 61 -16.84 17.29 16.68
C ARG A 61 -16.66 18.27 17.84
N LYS A 62 -16.38 17.78 19.04
CA LYS A 62 -16.05 18.64 20.20
C LYS A 62 -14.61 19.16 20.13
N GLN A 63 -13.71 18.36 19.54
CA GLN A 63 -12.29 18.70 19.35
C GLN A 63 -12.03 19.64 18.19
N THR A 64 -13.02 19.88 17.32
CA THR A 64 -12.94 20.89 16.26
C THR A 64 -13.52 22.20 16.79
N PRO A 65 -12.74 23.08 17.46
CA PRO A 65 -13.13 24.48 17.53
C PRO A 65 -13.13 25.04 16.10
N ASN A 66 -13.96 26.05 15.84
CA ASN A 66 -14.12 26.75 14.56
C ASN A 66 -12.81 27.38 14.06
N SER A 67 -11.83 26.57 13.67
CA SER A 67 -10.59 27.02 13.07
C SER A 67 -10.73 26.89 11.56
N THR A 68 -10.94 28.03 10.91
CA THR A 68 -10.82 28.17 9.44
C THR A 68 -9.39 27.89 8.96
N VAL A 69 -8.43 27.80 9.88
CA VAL A 69 -7.02 27.60 9.57
C VAL A 69 -6.76 26.12 9.28
N VAL A 70 -6.41 25.83 8.02
CA VAL A 70 -5.89 24.52 7.61
C VAL A 70 -4.54 24.32 8.32
N PRO A 71 -4.35 23.21 9.07
CA PRO A 71 -3.09 22.96 9.74
C PRO A 71 -1.95 22.87 8.73
N GLU A 72 -0.83 23.52 9.02
CA GLU A 72 0.33 23.63 8.11
C GLU A 72 0.79 22.25 7.58
N LYS A 73 0.73 21.22 8.44
CA LYS A 73 1.06 19.84 8.08
C LYS A 73 0.19 19.31 6.93
N ALA A 74 -1.10 19.65 6.89
CA ALA A 74 -2.00 19.23 5.82
C ALA A 74 -1.68 19.94 4.50
N VAL A 75 -1.25 21.20 4.54
CA VAL A 75 -0.78 21.94 3.35
C VAL A 75 0.50 21.32 2.80
N ARG A 76 1.47 21.00 3.66
CA ARG A 76 2.71 20.33 3.23
C ARG A 76 2.46 18.95 2.60
N VAL A 77 1.51 18.18 3.14
CA VAL A 77 1.16 16.85 2.59
C VAL A 77 0.43 16.98 1.25
N SER A 78 -0.48 17.92 1.11
CA SER A 78 -1.20 18.14 -0.17
C SER A 78 -0.27 18.62 -1.29
N ASN A 79 0.73 19.43 -0.96
CA ASN A 79 1.73 19.91 -1.92
C ASN A 79 2.96 19.00 -2.03
N ALA A 80 2.96 17.82 -1.40
CA ALA A 80 4.13 16.95 -1.39
C ALA A 80 4.56 16.48 -2.80
N HIS A 81 3.64 16.49 -3.77
CA HIS A 81 3.97 16.18 -5.17
C HIS A 81 4.94 17.20 -5.78
N GLU A 82 4.90 18.48 -5.37
CA GLU A 82 5.79 19.52 -5.89
C GLU A 82 7.27 19.30 -5.55
N ALA A 83 7.56 18.43 -4.57
CA ALA A 83 8.91 18.09 -4.14
C ALA A 83 9.50 16.83 -4.81
N CYS A 84 8.72 16.16 -5.68
CA CYS A 84 9.18 15.05 -6.53
C CYS A 84 9.60 15.58 -7.89
#